data_AF-A0A225VN78-F1
#
_entry.id   AF-A0A225VN78-F1
#
_cell.length_a   1.000
_cell.length_b   1.000
_cell.length_c   1.000
_cell.angle_alpha   90.00
_cell.angle_beta   90.00
_cell.angle_gamma   90.00
#
_symmetry.space_group_name_H-M   'P 1'
#
loop_
_entity.id
_entity.type
_entity.pdbx_description
1 polymer ?
#
loop_
_entity_poly.entity_id
_entity_poly.type
_entity_poly.pdbx_seq_one_letter_code
_entity_poly.pdbx_strand_id
1 'polypeptide(L)' 'MRECNWERYGGELQATGLLLQVKMARRRQRNRAVHLSLQNMYFYWKNGRMKGDVPACVGNHLQQL' A
#
# COMPACT_ATOMS: atom_id res chain seq x y z
N MET A 1 -9.86 16.57 11.28
CA MET A 1 -8.68 16.00 10.60
C MET A 1 -8.91 14.51 10.47
N ARG A 2 -8.93 13.94 9.26
CA ARG A 2 -9.04 12.47 9.10
C ARG A 2 -7.70 11.87 9.53
N GLU A 3 -7.69 11.07 10.59
CA GLU A 3 -6.49 10.40 11.09
C GLU A 3 -5.77 9.66 9.95
N CYS A 4 -4.51 10.03 9.73
CA CYS A 4 -3.67 9.32 8.79
C CYS A 4 -3.11 8.09 9.50
N ASN A 5 -3.77 6.95 9.31
CA ASN A 5 -3.33 5.66 9.88
C ASN A 5 -1.97 5.16 9.34
N TRP A 6 -1.21 6.02 8.64
CA TRP A 6 0.12 5.70 8.16
C TRP A 6 1.08 5.40 9.31
N GLU A 7 0.99 6.10 10.44
CA GLU A 7 1.84 5.80 11.61
C GLU A 7 1.66 4.36 12.12
N ARG A 8 0.46 3.79 11.94
CA ARG A 8 0.14 2.44 12.39
C ARG A 8 0.56 1.34 11.41
N TYR A 9 0.44 1.58 10.11
CA TYR A 9 0.63 0.54 9.08
C TYR A 9 1.78 0.82 8.11
N GLY A 10 2.31 2.04 8.11
CA GLY A 10 3.23 2.57 7.10
C GLY A 10 4.56 1.83 7.05
N GLY A 11 5.12 1.47 8.21
CA GLY A 11 6.36 0.70 8.28
C GLY A 11 6.26 -0.66 7.57
N GLU A 12 5.19 -1.41 7.85
CA GLU A 12 4.98 -2.73 7.23
C GLU A 12 4.59 -2.60 5.75
N LEU A 13 3.82 -1.57 5.37
CA LEU A 13 3.50 -1.27 3.97
C LEU A 13 4.76 -0.92 3.17
N GLN A 14 5.68 -0.14 3.74
CA GLN A 14 6.94 0.22 3.09
C GLN A 14 7.84 -1.01 2.91
N ALA A 15 8.02 -1.82 3.95
CA ALA A 15 8.81 -3.05 3.87
C ALA A 15 8.24 -4.02 2.81
N THR A 16 6.91 -4.18 2.79
CA THR A 16 6.25 -5.02 1.80
C THR A 16 6.36 -4.45 0.40
N GLY A 17 6.27 -3.12 0.24
CA GLY A 17 6.46 -2.43 -1.04
C GLY A 17 7.79 -2.78 -1.67
N LEU A 18 8.89 -2.67 -0.92
CA LEU A 18 10.24 -3.02 -1.38
C LEU A 18 10.33 -4.49 -1.83
N LEU A 19 9.75 -5.43 -1.07
CA LEU A 19 9.74 -6.84 -1.44
C LEU A 19 8.93 -7.09 -2.73
N LEU A 20 7.80 -6.41 -2.89
CA LEU A 20 6.97 -6.53 -4.09
C LEU A 20 7.66 -5.94 -5.32
N GLN A 21 8.39 -4.82 -5.18
CA GLN A 21 9.18 -4.24 -6.26
C GLN A 21 10.22 -5.24 -6.80
N VAL A 22 10.90 -5.98 -5.91
CA VAL A 22 11.86 -7.04 -6.29
C VAL A 22 11.14 -8.23 -6.93
N LYS A 23 10.10 -8.76 -6.30
CA LYS A 23 9.35 -9.92 -6.81
C LYS A 23 8.69 -9.66 -8.16
N MET A 24 8.22 -8.44 -8.39
CA MET A 24 7.53 -8.04 -9.62
C MET A 24 8.45 -7.32 -10.62
N ALA A 25 9.77 -7.39 -10.46
CA ALA A 25 10.73 -6.66 -11.29
C ALA A 25 10.52 -6.86 -12.81
N ARG A 26 10.08 -8.05 -13.23
CA ARG A 26 9.84 -8.40 -14.65
C ARG A 26 8.43 -8.06 -15.15
N ARG A 27 7.55 -7.52 -14.32
CA ARG A 27 6.15 -7.25 -14.68
C ARG A 27 6.02 -5.90 -15.39
N ARG A 28 5.42 -5.88 -16.58
CA ARG A 28 5.21 -4.66 -17.39
C ARG A 28 4.50 -3.51 -16.66
N GLN A 29 3.59 -3.84 -15.74
CA GLN A 29 2.82 -2.89 -14.93
C GLN A 29 3.19 -3.01 -13.44
N ARG A 30 4.48 -3.17 -13.13
CA ARG A 30 5.01 -3.39 -11.78
C ARG A 30 4.46 -2.39 -10.78
N ASN A 31 4.67 -1.09 -11.00
CA ASN A 31 4.30 -0.06 -10.02
C ASN A 31 2.79 -0.07 -9.74
N ARG A 32 1.95 -0.23 -10.78
CA ARG A 32 0.50 -0.36 -10.61
C ARG A 32 0.13 -1.60 -9.78
N ALA A 33 0.79 -2.73 -10.01
CA ALA A 33 0.54 -3.98 -9.29
C ALA A 33 1.01 -3.92 -7.83
N VAL A 34 2.18 -3.32 -7.58
CA VAL A 34 2.69 -3.05 -6.22
C VAL A 34 1.71 -2.15 -5.48
N HIS A 35 1.32 -1.03 -6.09
CA HIS A 35 0.40 -0.07 -5.49
C HIS A 35 -0.95 -0.72 -5.14
N LEU A 36 -1.56 -1.47 -6.05
CA LEU A 36 -2.82 -2.18 -5.79
C LEU A 36 -2.67 -3.20 -4.64
N SER A 37 -1.54 -3.91 -4.58
CA SER A 37 -1.29 -4.90 -3.53
C SER A 37 -1.17 -4.23 -2.16
N LEU A 38 -0.46 -3.10 -2.08
CA LEU A 38 -0.31 -2.33 -0.84
C LEU A 38 -1.63 -1.71 -0.38
N GLN A 39 -2.46 -1.22 -1.31
CA GLN A 39 -3.80 -0.73 -0.97
C GLN A 39 -4.67 -1.84 -0.38
N ASN A 40 -4.70 -3.02 -1.01
CA ASN A 40 -5.47 -4.16 -0.52
C ASN A 40 -4.98 -4.62 0.86
N MET A 41 -3.66 -4.63 1.08
CA MET A 41 -3.05 -4.98 2.37
C MET A 41 -3.42 -3.98 3.48
N TYR A 42 -3.37 -2.68 3.18
CA TYR A 42 -3.81 -1.63 4.10
C TYR A 42 -5.25 -1.85 4.56
N PHE A 43 -6.17 -2.15 3.64
CA PHE A 43 -7.55 -2.45 4.04
C PHE A 43 -7.65 -3.71 4.86
N TYR A 44 -6.94 -4.76 4.47
CA TYR A 44 -7.01 -6.02 5.17
C TYR A 44 -6.61 -5.84 6.64
N TRP A 45 -5.55 -5.08 6.91
CA TRP A 45 -5.14 -4.76 8.28
C TRP A 45 -6.05 -3.76 9.00
N LYS A 46 -6.64 -2.82 8.28
CA LYS A 46 -7.54 -1.82 8.88
C LYS A 46 -8.88 -2.40 9.29
N ASN A 47 -9.48 -3.23 8.45
CA ASN A 47 -10.89 -3.64 8.61
C ASN A 47 -11.19 -5.07 8.14
N GLY A 48 -10.16 -5.89 7.84
CA GLY A 48 -10.33 -7.27 7.38
C GLY A 48 -10.86 -7.41 5.96
N ARG A 49 -10.95 -6.33 5.18
CA ARG A 49 -11.44 -6.35 3.79
C ARG A 49 -10.31 -6.09 2.82
N MET A 50 -10.39 -6.59 1.60
CA MET A 50 -9.37 -6.35 0.57
C MET A 50 -9.66 -5.13 -0.32
N LYS A 51 -10.70 -4.34 -0.05
CA LYS A 51 -11.14 -3.21 -0.87
C LYS A 51 -11.69 -2.07 -0.02
N GLY A 52 -11.56 -0.84 -0.52
CA GLY A 52 -12.14 0.37 0.05
C GLY A 52 -11.51 1.62 -0.53
N ASP A 53 -11.91 2.79 0.00
CA ASP A 53 -11.32 4.09 -0.36
C ASP A 53 -10.11 4.39 0.50
N VAL A 54 -8.95 4.54 -0.15
CA VAL A 54 -7.69 4.77 0.56
C VAL A 54 -7.67 6.24 0.95
N PRO A 55 -7.49 6.58 2.24
CA PRO A 55 -7.37 7.97 2.62
C PRO A 55 -6.22 8.64 1.85
N ALA A 56 -6.44 9.87 1.36
CA ALA A 56 -5.47 10.57 0.52
C ALA A 56 -4.06 10.59 1.12
N CYS A 57 -3.93 10.75 2.44
CA CYS A 57 -2.63 10.70 3.14
C CYS A 57 -1.91 9.35 2.93
N VAL A 58 -2.60 8.22 3.12
CA VAL A 58 -2.04 6.89 2.88
C VAL A 58 -1.73 6.68 1.40
N GLY A 59 -2.63 7.13 0.51
CA GLY A 59 -2.42 7.05 -0.93
C GLY A 59 -1.17 7.81 -1.39
N ASN A 60 -0.93 9.00 -0.85
CA ASN A 60 0.24 9.82 -1.17
C ASN A 60 1.53 9.12 -0.75
N HIS A 61 1.57 8.52 0.45
CA HIS A 61 2.73 7.74 0.88
C HIS A 61 2.95 6.49 0.03
N LEU A 62 1.89 5.77 -0.33
CA LEU A 62 1.99 4.58 -1.18
C LEU A 62 2.48 4.89 -2.60
N GLN A 63 2.19 6.08 -3.13
CA GLN A 63 2.70 6.52 -4.44
C GLN A 63 4.21 6.83 -4.42
N GLN A 64 4.80 7.05 -3.25
CA GLN A 64 6.23 7.31 -3.08
C GLN A 64 7.07 6.02 -2.93
N LEU A 65 6.44 4.84 -2.98
CA LEU A 65 7.05 3.50 -2.91
C LEU A 65 7.19 2.84 -4.30
#